data_AF-A0A0P7XQT3-F1
#
_entry.id   AF-A0A0P7XQT3-F1
#
_cell.length_a   1.000
_cell.length_b   1.000
_cell.length_c   1.000
_cell.angle_alpha   90.00
_cell.angle_beta   90.00
_cell.angle_gamma   90.00
#
_symmetry.space_group_name_H-M   'P 1'
#
loop_
_entity.id
_entity.type
_entity.pdbx_description
1 polymer ?
#
loop_
_entity_poly.entity_id
_entity_poly.type
_entity_poly.pdbx_seq_one_letter_code
_entity_poly.pdbx_strand_id
1 'polypeptide(L)'
;MDALFVAELNERLFTHFTHGAWRAPYSQRLAAVRLPDTSASWRIACADARDMERAFHGLRQTGAPPPLRPMIAALHDIRETIAAARLREGFADTLGKLPVSLPLPGQGPFVLLSAASLPVGQLAAVLLAGAQTGGLVWKPAPGAAVSAHLLMRVLGPLAGGRLAMVQGDHDTGAALAGMAPWIWAGPGDPPAALPAPAVTVRAPVPARP
;
A
#
# COMPACT_ATOMS: atom_id res chain seq x y z
N MET A 1 -13.56 -13.52 9.93
CA MET A 1 -13.78 -12.20 9.30
C MET A 1 -15.26 -11.90 9.42
N ASP A 2 -15.64 -10.73 9.90
CA ASP A 2 -17.05 -10.34 10.04
C ASP A 2 -17.74 -10.29 8.67
N ALA A 3 -18.97 -10.82 8.58
CA ALA A 3 -19.80 -10.81 7.38
C ALA A 3 -20.06 -9.38 6.87
N LEU A 4 -20.16 -8.41 7.78
CA LEU A 4 -20.32 -7.00 7.44
C LEU A 4 -19.10 -6.45 6.70
N PHE A 5 -17.89 -6.83 7.12
CA PHE A 5 -16.66 -6.45 6.43
C PHE A 5 -16.54 -7.12 5.06
N VAL A 6 -16.99 -8.38 4.93
CA VAL A 6 -17.03 -9.05 3.62
C VAL A 6 -17.98 -8.34 2.66
N ALA A 7 -19.17 -7.94 3.12
CA ALA A 7 -20.11 -7.15 2.33
C ALA A 7 -19.52 -5.80 1.94
N GLU A 8 -18.87 -5.11 2.89
CA GLU A 8 -18.16 -3.85 2.65
C GLU A 8 -17.10 -3.98 1.54
N LEU A 9 -16.34 -5.10 1.49
CA LEU A 9 -15.35 -5.33 0.44
C LEU A 9 -15.97 -5.64 -0.93
N ASN A 10 -17.13 -6.30 -0.96
CA ASN A 10 -17.80 -6.68 -2.21
C ASN A 10 -18.51 -5.49 -2.86
N GLU A 11 -19.02 -4.55 -2.06
CA GLU A 11 -19.71 -3.35 -2.55
C GLU A 11 -18.76 -2.18 -2.81
N ARG A 12 -17.54 -2.21 -2.27
CA ARG A 12 -16.58 -1.11 -2.43
C ARG A 12 -15.76 -1.20 -3.70
N LEU A 13 -15.76 -0.09 -4.41
CA LEU A 13 -14.64 0.30 -5.26
C LEU A 13 -13.44 0.63 -4.37
N PHE A 14 -12.30 -0.04 -4.56
CA PHE A 14 -11.06 0.38 -3.89
C PHE A 14 -10.54 1.66 -4.53
N THR A 15 -10.56 2.73 -3.74
CA THR A 15 -10.20 4.09 -4.18
C THR A 15 -8.85 4.54 -3.62
N HIS A 16 -8.56 5.83 -3.74
CA HIS A 16 -7.29 6.42 -3.35
C HIS A 16 -7.40 7.04 -1.96
N PHE A 17 -6.31 6.99 -1.19
CA PHE A 17 -6.17 7.71 0.06
C PHE A 17 -5.22 8.88 -0.15
N THR A 18 -5.73 10.11 -0.17
CA THR A 18 -4.93 11.32 -0.38
C THR A 18 -5.43 12.44 0.52
N HIS A 19 -4.54 13.35 0.93
CA HIS A 19 -4.89 14.43 1.87
C HIS A 19 -5.57 13.93 3.16
N GLY A 20 -5.13 12.78 3.68
CA GLY A 20 -5.67 12.18 4.91
C GLY A 20 -7.08 11.58 4.79
N ALA A 21 -7.61 11.39 3.59
CA ALA A 21 -8.96 10.85 3.39
C ALA A 21 -9.07 9.94 2.16
N TRP A 22 -10.07 9.07 2.17
CA TRP A 22 -10.49 8.33 0.98
C TRP A 22 -11.11 9.30 -0.03
N ARG A 23 -10.66 9.25 -1.29
CA ARG A 23 -11.09 10.15 -2.36
C ARG A 23 -11.53 9.35 -3.59
N ALA A 24 -12.57 9.85 -4.25
CA ALA A 24 -12.98 9.35 -5.56
C ALA A 24 -11.85 9.59 -6.58
N PRO A 25 -11.60 8.63 -7.50
CA PRO A 25 -10.62 8.80 -8.57
C PRO A 25 -11.07 9.88 -9.56
N TYR A 26 -10.12 10.58 -10.18
CA TYR A 26 -10.39 11.39 -11.37
C TYR A 26 -10.48 10.52 -12.63
N SER A 27 -9.69 9.44 -12.63
CA SER A 27 -9.72 8.42 -13.68
C SER A 27 -11.04 7.64 -13.66
N GLN A 28 -11.53 7.30 -14.85
CA GLN A 28 -12.64 6.37 -15.05
C GLN A 28 -12.16 4.93 -15.28
N ARG A 29 -10.84 4.71 -15.29
CA ARG A 29 -10.24 3.41 -15.59
C ARG A 29 -10.37 2.49 -14.39
N LEU A 30 -10.97 1.32 -14.61
CA LEU A 30 -11.14 0.28 -13.61
C LEU A 30 -10.37 -0.98 -14.03
N ALA A 31 -9.68 -1.61 -13.09
CA ALA A 31 -9.10 -2.93 -13.30
C ALA A 31 -9.85 -3.96 -12.46
N ALA A 32 -10.16 -5.11 -13.08
CA ALA A 32 -10.70 -6.26 -12.38
C ALA A 32 -9.57 -7.01 -11.68
N VAL A 33 -9.76 -7.29 -10.39
CA VAL A 33 -8.85 -8.10 -9.58
C VAL A 33 -9.52 -9.44 -9.35
N ARG A 34 -8.99 -10.49 -9.95
CA ARG A 34 -9.47 -11.85 -9.73
C ARG A 34 -8.96 -12.35 -8.39
N LEU A 35 -9.87 -12.86 -7.57
CA LEU A 35 -9.53 -13.54 -6.33
C LEU A 35 -9.00 -14.95 -6.63
N PRO A 36 -8.04 -15.45 -5.85
CA PRO A 36 -7.68 -16.86 -5.86
C PRO A 36 -8.91 -17.73 -5.62
N ASP A 37 -9.06 -18.78 -6.42
CA ASP A 37 -10.02 -19.86 -6.23
C ASP A 37 -11.51 -19.47 -6.18
N THR A 38 -11.85 -18.27 -6.66
CA THR A 38 -13.25 -17.85 -6.82
C THR A 38 -13.49 -17.23 -8.19
N SER A 39 -14.73 -17.33 -8.67
CA SER A 39 -15.19 -16.56 -9.84
C SER A 39 -15.40 -15.08 -9.51
N ALA A 40 -15.32 -14.69 -8.24
CA ALA A 40 -15.52 -13.33 -7.80
C ALA A 40 -14.31 -12.45 -8.19
N SER A 41 -14.63 -11.23 -8.65
CA SER A 41 -13.64 -10.21 -8.96
C SER A 41 -13.97 -8.92 -8.23
N TRP A 42 -12.97 -8.31 -7.62
CA TRP A 42 -13.07 -6.93 -7.15
C TRP A 42 -12.74 -5.95 -8.26
N ARG A 43 -13.07 -4.67 -8.06
CA ARG A 43 -12.66 -3.60 -8.96
C ARG A 43 -11.81 -2.59 -8.20
N ILE A 44 -10.69 -2.21 -8.79
CA ILE A 44 -9.84 -1.12 -8.30
C ILE A 44 -9.93 0.06 -9.25
N ALA A 45 -9.98 1.27 -8.71
CA ALA A 45 -9.81 2.48 -9.49
C ALA A 45 -8.34 2.62 -9.89
N CYS A 46 -8.04 2.76 -11.18
CA CYS A 46 -6.67 2.94 -11.63
C CYS A 46 -6.37 4.43 -11.76
N ALA A 47 -5.48 4.92 -10.91
CA ALA A 47 -5.06 6.32 -10.92
C ALA A 47 -4.50 6.72 -12.30
N ASP A 48 -4.88 7.93 -12.73
CA ASP A 48 -4.25 8.66 -13.82
C ASP A 48 -3.25 9.71 -13.27
N ALA A 49 -2.66 10.52 -14.16
CA ALA A 49 -1.71 11.55 -13.77
C ALA A 49 -2.27 12.55 -12.73
N ARG A 50 -3.55 12.92 -12.83
CA ARG A 50 -4.19 13.89 -11.90
C ARG A 50 -4.38 13.28 -10.52
N ASP A 51 -4.71 11.99 -10.47
CA ASP A 51 -4.79 11.25 -9.20
C ASP A 51 -3.43 11.15 -8.52
N MET A 52 -2.37 10.92 -9.29
CA MET A 52 -0.99 10.84 -8.79
C MET A 52 -0.50 12.22 -8.31
N GLU A 53 -0.68 13.27 -9.09
CA GLU A 53 -0.37 14.66 -8.70
C GLU A 53 -1.08 15.04 -7.41
N ARG A 54 -2.37 14.72 -7.29
CA ARG A 54 -3.15 14.94 -6.05
C ARG A 54 -2.57 14.15 -4.87
N ALA A 55 -2.08 12.94 -5.08
CA ALA A 55 -1.45 12.16 -4.02
C ALA A 55 -0.16 12.82 -3.51
N PHE A 56 0.71 13.28 -4.42
CA PHE A 56 1.94 13.99 -4.06
C PHE A 56 1.70 15.34 -3.40
N HIS A 57 0.80 16.16 -3.97
CA HIS A 57 0.45 17.46 -3.40
C HIS A 57 -0.14 17.36 -1.99
N GLY A 58 -0.81 16.24 -1.68
CA GLY A 58 -1.38 15.98 -0.37
C GLY A 58 -0.38 15.58 0.71
N LEU A 59 0.90 15.37 0.38
CA LEU A 59 1.91 14.96 1.35
C LEU A 59 2.45 16.15 2.16
N ARG A 60 2.49 16.00 3.48
CA ARG A 60 3.13 16.97 4.40
C ARG A 60 4.56 16.56 4.73
N GLN A 61 5.52 17.15 4.02
CA GLN A 61 6.93 16.77 4.13
C GLN A 61 7.67 17.48 5.28
N THR A 62 7.10 18.58 5.79
CA THR A 62 7.69 19.39 6.86
C THR A 62 7.12 19.04 8.24
N GLY A 63 7.79 19.48 9.30
CA GLY A 63 7.40 19.27 10.69
C GLY A 63 8.01 18.02 11.34
N ALA A 64 7.68 17.80 12.61
CA ALA A 64 8.14 16.62 13.35
C ALA A 64 7.55 15.34 12.75
N PRO A 65 8.32 14.23 12.70
CA PRO A 65 7.76 12.93 12.33
C PRO A 65 6.60 12.51 13.24
N PRO A 66 5.59 11.80 12.70
CA PRO A 66 4.49 11.29 13.52
C PRO A 66 5.01 10.28 14.56
N PRO A 67 4.40 10.20 15.75
CA PRO A 67 4.84 9.26 16.77
C PRO A 67 4.61 7.81 16.32
N LEU A 68 5.64 6.98 16.38
CA LEU A 68 5.58 5.58 15.95
C LEU A 68 4.70 4.69 16.84
N ARG A 69 4.70 4.94 18.16
CA ARG A 69 4.01 4.06 19.13
C ARG A 69 2.50 3.92 18.83
N PRO A 70 1.73 5.00 18.59
CA PRO A 70 0.33 4.88 18.16
C PRO A 70 0.14 4.14 16.84
N MET A 71 1.03 4.34 15.86
CA MET A 71 0.94 3.66 14.56
C MET A 71 1.15 2.15 14.70
N ILE A 72 2.13 1.74 15.51
CA ILE A 72 2.40 0.33 15.81
C ILE A 72 1.23 -0.30 16.58
N ALA A 73 0.66 0.40 17.55
CA ALA A 73 -0.52 -0.08 18.29
C ALA A 73 -1.71 -0.33 17.34
N ALA A 74 -2.01 0.63 16.45
CA ALA A 74 -3.09 0.49 15.48
C ALA A 74 -2.90 -0.68 14.51
N LEU A 75 -1.65 -1.03 14.17
CA LEU A 75 -1.35 -2.22 13.38
C LEU A 75 -1.64 -3.50 14.16
N HIS A 76 -1.26 -3.56 15.44
CA HIS A 76 -1.57 -4.70 16.29
C HIS A 76 -3.07 -4.93 16.45
N ASP A 77 -3.86 -3.86 16.57
CA ASP A 77 -5.31 -3.91 16.72
C ASP A 77 -6.02 -4.56 15.52
N ILE A 78 -5.43 -4.52 14.33
CA ILE A 78 -6.00 -5.13 13.11
C ILE A 78 -5.36 -6.47 12.73
N ARG A 79 -4.49 -7.05 13.58
CA ARG A 79 -3.69 -8.25 13.24
C ARG A 79 -4.53 -9.40 12.69
N GLU A 80 -5.67 -9.69 13.29
CA GLU A 80 -6.54 -10.79 12.86
C GLU A 80 -7.30 -10.44 11.58
N THR A 81 -7.82 -9.22 11.49
CA THR A 81 -8.53 -8.73 10.31
C THR A 81 -7.62 -8.71 9.08
N ILE A 82 -6.38 -8.26 9.23
CA ILE A 82 -5.42 -8.21 8.13
C ILE A 82 -4.98 -9.62 7.73
N ALA A 83 -4.77 -10.54 8.67
CA ALA A 83 -4.46 -11.93 8.34
C ALA A 83 -5.60 -12.59 7.53
N ALA A 84 -6.85 -12.36 7.93
CA ALA A 84 -8.00 -12.86 7.18
C ALA A 84 -8.11 -12.23 5.79
N ALA A 85 -7.75 -10.94 5.63
CA ALA A 85 -7.68 -10.29 4.32
C ALA A 85 -6.60 -10.92 3.43
N ARG A 86 -5.39 -11.15 3.98
CA ARG A 86 -4.29 -11.80 3.26
C ARG A 86 -4.67 -13.20 2.80
N LEU A 87 -5.38 -13.97 3.62
CA LEU A 87 -5.87 -15.29 3.24
C LEU A 87 -6.78 -15.23 2.00
N ARG A 88 -7.69 -14.26 1.95
CA ARG A 88 -8.56 -14.03 0.77
C ARG A 88 -7.78 -13.56 -0.45
N GLU A 89 -6.67 -12.87 -0.25
CA GLU A 89 -5.73 -12.49 -1.30
C GLU A 89 -4.80 -13.66 -1.72
N GLY A 90 -4.94 -14.83 -1.11
CA GLY A 90 -4.20 -16.05 -1.45
C GLY A 90 -2.91 -16.27 -0.66
N PHE A 91 -2.75 -15.59 0.47
CA PHE A 91 -1.53 -15.63 1.28
C PHE A 91 -1.84 -15.97 2.74
N ALA A 92 -1.26 -17.05 3.25
CA ALA A 92 -1.20 -17.36 4.67
C ALA A 92 -0.14 -16.47 5.34
N ASP A 93 -0.53 -15.23 5.64
CA ASP A 93 0.33 -14.16 6.12
C ASP A 93 -0.30 -13.47 7.32
N THR A 94 0.48 -13.25 8.37
CA THR A 94 0.03 -12.61 9.60
C THR A 94 0.93 -11.43 9.93
N LEU A 95 0.38 -10.43 10.60
CA LEU A 95 1.18 -9.31 11.09
C LEU A 95 2.09 -9.80 12.23
N GLY A 96 3.26 -10.31 11.88
CA GLY A 96 4.30 -10.76 12.80
C GLY A 96 5.00 -9.61 13.54
N LYS A 97 6.26 -9.83 13.92
CA LYS A 97 7.11 -8.77 14.47
C LYS A 97 7.49 -7.79 13.36
N LEU A 98 7.30 -6.50 13.60
CA LEU A 98 7.74 -5.47 12.66
C LEU A 98 9.28 -5.39 12.67
N PRO A 99 9.95 -5.37 11.49
CA PRO A 99 11.36 -5.07 11.44
C PRO A 99 11.62 -3.65 11.97
N VAL A 100 12.62 -3.52 12.85
CA VAL A 100 12.80 -2.34 13.71
C VAL A 100 13.39 -1.14 12.95
N SER A 101 13.96 -1.35 11.76
CA SER A 101 14.49 -0.25 10.96
C SER A 101 14.54 -0.62 9.49
N LEU A 102 14.06 0.29 8.64
CA LEU A 102 14.30 0.29 7.21
C LEU A 102 14.77 1.69 6.81
N PRO A 103 16.08 1.94 6.67
CA PRO A 103 16.56 3.25 6.25
C PRO A 103 16.14 3.52 4.80
N LEU A 104 15.49 4.66 4.57
CA LEU A 104 15.18 5.17 3.23
C LEU A 104 16.22 6.25 2.85
N PRO A 105 16.65 6.32 1.58
CA PRO A 105 17.74 7.19 1.16
C PRO A 105 17.26 8.64 1.01
N GLY A 106 17.77 9.53 1.85
CA GLY A 106 17.51 10.97 1.75
C GLY A 106 16.19 11.40 2.38
N GLN A 107 15.71 12.58 1.98
CA GLN A 107 14.44 13.16 2.41
C GLN A 107 13.42 12.95 1.29
N GLY A 108 12.24 12.42 1.63
CA GLY A 108 11.16 12.08 0.68
C GLY A 108 10.59 13.29 -0.09
N PRO A 109 9.56 13.06 -0.92
CA PRO A 109 8.66 11.92 -0.89
C PRO A 109 9.15 10.76 -1.77
N PHE A 110 8.84 9.53 -1.36
CA PHE A 110 9.14 8.33 -2.15
C PHE A 110 7.89 7.75 -2.80
N VAL A 111 8.09 7.01 -3.89
CA VAL A 111 7.08 6.08 -4.41
C VAL A 111 7.35 4.70 -3.86
N LEU A 112 6.32 4.00 -3.39
CA LEU A 112 6.41 2.58 -3.06
C LEU A 112 5.58 1.79 -4.07
N LEU A 113 6.22 0.87 -4.79
CA LEU A 113 5.54 -0.16 -5.57
C LEU A 113 5.74 -1.49 -4.85
N SER A 114 4.66 -2.14 -4.43
CA SER A 114 4.75 -3.41 -3.69
C SER A 114 4.11 -4.57 -4.42
N ALA A 115 4.77 -5.72 -4.42
CA ALA A 115 4.22 -6.98 -4.90
C ALA A 115 3.09 -7.48 -3.97
N ALA A 116 2.13 -8.23 -4.53
CA ALA A 116 1.02 -8.77 -3.73
C ALA A 116 1.50 -9.81 -2.71
N SER A 117 2.63 -10.46 -2.98
CA SER A 117 3.24 -11.49 -2.16
C SER A 117 4.21 -10.95 -1.11
N LEU A 118 4.30 -9.63 -0.91
CA LEU A 118 5.12 -9.08 0.16
C LEU A 118 4.47 -9.39 1.52
N PRO A 119 5.22 -9.89 2.52
CA PRO A 119 4.70 -10.08 3.86
C PRO A 119 4.19 -8.78 4.46
N VAL A 120 3.02 -8.83 5.10
CA VAL A 120 2.34 -7.64 5.62
C VAL A 120 3.15 -6.89 6.67
N GLY A 121 3.93 -7.61 7.49
CA GLY A 121 4.84 -7.00 8.47
C GLY A 121 5.97 -6.20 7.81
N GLN A 122 6.51 -6.69 6.69
CA GLN A 122 7.53 -5.96 5.92
C GLN A 122 6.93 -4.72 5.27
N LEU A 123 5.74 -4.87 4.67
CA LEU A 123 5.01 -3.76 4.07
C LEU A 123 4.71 -2.65 5.08
N ALA A 124 4.20 -3.01 6.26
CA ALA A 124 3.95 -2.07 7.35
C ALA A 124 5.22 -1.33 7.78
N ALA A 125 6.37 -2.01 7.83
CA ALA A 125 7.64 -1.37 8.16
C ALA A 125 8.07 -0.32 7.13
N VAL A 126 7.89 -0.60 5.83
CA VAL A 126 8.19 0.37 4.77
C VAL A 126 7.29 1.60 4.88
N LEU A 127 6.00 1.40 5.18
CA LEU A 127 5.06 2.50 5.37
C LEU A 127 5.41 3.34 6.60
N LEU A 128 5.78 2.70 7.72
CA LEU A 128 6.25 3.41 8.91
C LEU A 128 7.53 4.21 8.61
N ALA A 129 8.50 3.62 7.91
CA ALA A 129 9.72 4.31 7.50
C ALA A 129 9.42 5.52 6.61
N GLY A 130 8.57 5.35 5.58
CA GLY A 130 8.14 6.44 4.71
C GLY A 130 7.47 7.59 5.48
N ALA A 131 6.64 7.28 6.46
CA ALA A 131 6.04 8.29 7.33
C ALA A 131 7.09 9.03 8.20
N GLN A 132 8.21 8.39 8.55
CA GLN A 132 9.27 9.05 9.30
C GLN A 132 10.17 9.94 8.42
N THR A 133 10.39 9.59 7.16
CA THR A 133 11.44 10.17 6.30
C THR A 133 10.96 11.19 5.26
N GLY A 134 9.81 11.81 5.46
CA GLY A 134 9.29 12.88 4.58
C GLY A 134 8.12 12.47 3.68
N GLY A 135 7.69 11.22 3.75
CA GLY A 135 6.43 10.76 3.17
C GLY A 135 6.56 9.83 1.97
N LEU A 136 5.45 9.19 1.63
CA LEU A 136 5.42 8.08 0.69
C LEU A 136 4.06 7.99 -0.02
N VAL A 137 4.09 7.90 -1.35
CA VAL A 137 2.95 7.53 -2.19
C VAL A 137 3.04 6.05 -2.48
N TRP A 138 2.11 5.27 -1.95
CA TRP A 138 2.07 3.83 -2.12
C TRP A 138 1.12 3.43 -3.23
N LYS A 139 1.60 2.58 -4.14
CA LYS A 139 0.78 1.82 -5.06
C LYS A 139 0.94 0.32 -4.78
N PRO A 140 -0.08 -0.35 -4.21
CA PRO A 140 -0.05 -1.80 -4.03
C PRO A 140 -0.21 -2.53 -5.37
N ALA A 141 0.27 -3.77 -5.45
CA ALA A 141 -0.17 -4.68 -6.50
C ALA A 141 -1.69 -4.89 -6.41
N PRO A 142 -2.40 -5.06 -7.55
CA PRO A 142 -3.85 -5.24 -7.55
C PRO A 142 -4.33 -6.36 -6.62
N GLY A 143 -3.60 -7.48 -6.58
CA GLY A 143 -3.91 -8.63 -5.72
C GLY A 143 -3.75 -8.40 -4.21
N ALA A 144 -3.30 -7.23 -3.77
CA ALA A 144 -3.19 -6.84 -2.36
C ALA A 144 -4.06 -5.63 -2.00
N ALA A 145 -5.10 -5.34 -2.79
CA ALA A 145 -5.91 -4.13 -2.63
C ALA A 145 -6.65 -4.08 -1.27
N VAL A 146 -7.09 -5.21 -0.72
CA VAL A 146 -7.82 -5.25 0.55
C VAL A 146 -6.88 -5.00 1.72
N SER A 147 -5.77 -5.72 1.77
CA SER A 147 -4.78 -5.51 2.82
C SER A 147 -4.20 -4.10 2.76
N ALA A 148 -4.03 -3.55 1.55
CA ALA A 148 -3.62 -2.16 1.39
C ALA A 148 -4.65 -1.15 1.90
N HIS A 149 -5.93 -1.39 1.62
CA HIS A 149 -7.02 -0.57 2.15
C HIS A 149 -7.03 -0.55 3.68
N LEU A 150 -6.89 -1.73 4.30
CA LEU A 150 -6.86 -1.88 5.75
C LEU A 150 -5.65 -1.19 6.39
N LEU A 151 -4.45 -1.40 5.84
CA LEU A 151 -3.23 -0.76 6.31
C LEU A 151 -3.35 0.77 6.23
N MET A 152 -3.84 1.29 5.11
CA MET A 152 -3.99 2.74 4.95
C MET A 152 -5.10 3.32 5.83
N ARG A 153 -6.18 2.56 6.08
CA ARG A 153 -7.26 2.97 7.01
C ARG A 153 -6.72 3.24 8.42
N VAL A 154 -5.77 2.42 8.90
CA VAL A 154 -5.22 2.57 10.26
C VAL A 154 -4.01 3.49 10.32
N LEU A 155 -3.10 3.42 9.33
CA LEU A 155 -1.87 4.19 9.32
C LEU A 155 -2.07 5.62 8.80
N GLY A 156 -2.90 5.81 7.78
CA GLY A 156 -3.07 7.08 7.09
C GLY A 156 -3.42 8.25 8.02
N PRO A 157 -4.43 8.13 8.90
CA PRO A 157 -4.78 9.17 9.86
C PRO A 157 -3.66 9.50 10.86
N LEU A 158 -2.85 8.50 11.23
CA LEU A 158 -1.78 8.64 12.21
C LEU A 158 -0.46 9.14 11.60
N ALA A 159 -0.32 9.06 10.28
CA ALA A 159 0.90 9.43 9.56
C ALA A 159 1.10 10.96 9.41
N GLY A 160 0.21 11.80 9.96
CA GLY A 160 0.35 13.26 9.90
C GLY A 160 0.34 13.82 8.48
N GLY A 161 -0.33 13.14 7.54
CA GLY A 161 -0.34 13.50 6.13
C GLY A 161 0.91 13.08 5.34
N ARG A 162 1.73 12.16 5.87
CA ARG A 162 2.93 11.65 5.18
C ARG A 162 2.72 10.38 4.39
N LEU A 163 1.52 9.80 4.44
CA LEU A 163 1.18 8.64 3.62
C LEU A 163 0.04 8.98 2.68
N ALA A 164 0.21 8.59 1.42
CA ALA A 164 -0.83 8.55 0.42
C ALA A 164 -0.85 7.16 -0.23
N MET A 165 -2.00 6.75 -0.71
CA MET A 165 -2.15 5.53 -1.48
C MET A 165 -2.94 5.80 -2.75
N VAL A 166 -2.44 5.32 -3.87
CA VAL A 166 -3.20 5.26 -5.12
C VAL A 166 -3.31 3.81 -5.55
N GLN A 167 -4.46 3.48 -6.12
CA GLN A 167 -4.74 2.15 -6.65
C GLN A 167 -4.45 2.14 -8.15
N GLY A 168 -4.17 0.98 -8.70
CA GLY A 168 -4.11 0.80 -10.15
C GLY A 168 -3.39 -0.46 -10.58
N ASP A 169 -3.21 -0.57 -11.88
CA ASP A 169 -2.59 -1.71 -12.54
C ASP A 169 -1.09 -1.48 -12.78
N HIS A 170 -0.51 -2.20 -13.74
CA HIS A 170 0.90 -2.09 -14.08
C HIS A 170 1.23 -0.73 -14.71
N ASP A 171 0.34 -0.18 -15.53
CA ASP A 171 0.55 1.13 -16.17
C ASP A 171 0.56 2.26 -15.15
N THR A 172 -0.35 2.21 -14.16
CA THR A 172 -0.30 3.16 -13.02
C THR A 172 1.03 3.05 -12.26
N GLY A 173 1.54 1.83 -12.05
CA GLY A 173 2.83 1.62 -11.40
C GLY A 173 4.00 2.18 -12.20
N ALA A 174 4.00 1.98 -13.52
CA ALA A 174 5.03 2.49 -14.42
C ALA A 174 5.08 4.02 -14.45
N ALA A 175 3.91 4.66 -14.53
CA ALA A 175 3.81 6.12 -14.48
C ALA A 175 4.34 6.67 -13.14
N LEU A 176 3.96 6.08 -12.01
CA LEU A 176 4.44 6.50 -10.69
C LEU A 176 5.96 6.35 -10.52
N ALA A 177 6.56 5.27 -11.02
CA ALA A 177 7.99 5.04 -10.90
C ALA A 177 8.85 6.17 -11.53
N GLY A 178 8.28 6.92 -12.49
CA GLY A 178 8.93 8.07 -13.11
C GLY A 178 8.77 9.40 -12.36
N MET A 179 7.97 9.47 -11.29
CA MET A 179 7.61 10.75 -10.64
C MET A 179 8.54 11.13 -9.48
N ALA A 180 9.15 10.15 -8.81
CA ALA A 180 10.01 10.38 -7.65
C ALA A 180 10.95 9.18 -7.44
N PRO A 181 12.01 9.31 -6.61
CA PRO A 181 12.78 8.14 -6.17
C PRO A 181 11.84 7.07 -5.61
N TRP A 182 11.98 5.85 -6.10
CA TRP A 182 11.00 4.81 -5.84
C TRP A 182 11.61 3.57 -5.20
N ILE A 183 10.77 2.86 -4.45
CA ILE A 183 11.08 1.68 -3.66
C ILE A 183 10.34 0.52 -4.30
N TRP A 184 11.08 -0.52 -4.67
CA TRP A 184 10.49 -1.81 -5.01
C TRP A 184 10.40 -2.66 -3.74
N ALA A 185 9.22 -3.18 -3.44
CA ALA A 185 9.05 -4.08 -2.31
C ALA A 185 8.39 -5.40 -2.76
N GLY A 186 9.21 -6.44 -2.93
CA GLY A 186 8.78 -7.72 -3.46
C GLY A 186 9.87 -8.80 -3.36
N PRO A 187 9.53 -10.08 -3.58
CA PRO A 187 10.48 -11.18 -3.44
C PRO A 187 11.53 -11.22 -4.57
N GLY A 188 11.18 -10.76 -5.76
CA GLY A 188 12.02 -10.79 -6.96
C GLY A 188 12.54 -9.40 -7.34
N ASP A 189 13.18 -9.34 -8.50
CA ASP A 189 13.60 -8.07 -9.11
C ASP A 189 12.40 -7.22 -9.50
N PRO A 190 12.55 -5.88 -9.55
CA PRO A 190 11.53 -5.03 -10.10
C PRO A 190 11.24 -5.40 -11.57
N PRO A 191 10.04 -5.11 -12.10
CA PRO A 191 9.75 -5.31 -13.51
C PRO A 191 10.79 -4.62 -14.39
N ALA A 192 11.38 -5.37 -15.34
CA ALA A 192 12.52 -4.91 -16.14
C ALA A 192 12.25 -3.65 -16.99
N ALA A 193 10.97 -3.36 -17.27
CA ALA A 193 10.55 -2.16 -18.00
C ALA A 193 10.58 -0.87 -17.17
N LEU A 194 10.87 -0.94 -15.86
CA LEU A 194 10.92 0.22 -14.97
C LEU A 194 12.36 0.72 -14.78
N PRO A 195 12.56 2.03 -14.55
CA PRO A 195 13.86 2.57 -14.16
C PRO A 195 14.33 1.93 -12.85
N ALA A 196 15.63 1.79 -12.61
CA ALA A 196 16.13 1.14 -11.38
C ALA A 196 15.57 1.80 -10.10
N PRO A 197 15.10 1.03 -9.11
CA PRO A 197 14.61 1.58 -7.85
C PRO A 197 15.77 2.14 -7.00
N ALA A 198 15.47 3.17 -6.22
CA ALA A 198 16.40 3.70 -5.22
C ALA A 198 16.66 2.70 -4.09
N VAL A 199 15.63 1.91 -3.74
CA VAL A 199 15.72 0.84 -2.73
C VAL A 199 14.95 -0.38 -3.19
N THR A 200 15.52 -1.56 -2.97
CA THR A 200 14.80 -2.83 -3.11
C THR A 200 14.65 -3.48 -1.75
N VAL A 201 13.40 -3.75 -1.36
CA VAL A 201 13.03 -4.44 -0.13
C VAL A 201 12.61 -5.85 -0.49
N ARG A 202 13.41 -6.84 -0.07
CA ARG A 202 13.12 -8.26 -0.31
C ARG A 202 12.65 -8.93 0.96
N ALA A 203 11.71 -9.84 0.80
CA ALA A 203 11.20 -10.67 1.88
C ALA A 203 10.75 -12.02 1.31
N PRO A 204 10.82 -13.10 2.10
CA PRO A 204 10.29 -14.39 1.68
C PRO A 204 8.79 -14.29 1.38
N VAL A 205 8.35 -15.01 0.36
CA VAL A 205 6.93 -15.08 0.00
C VAL A 205 6.17 -15.84 1.08
N PRO A 206 5.05 -15.31 1.62
CA PRO A 206 4.18 -16.05 2.50
C PRO A 206 3.66 -17.32 1.82
N ALA A 207 3.39 -18.36 2.61
CA ALA A 207 2.81 -19.59 2.09
C ALA A 207 1.45 -19.31 1.43
N ARG A 208 1.08 -20.13 0.44
CA ARG A 208 -0.30 -20.20 -0.05
C ARG A 208 -1.09 -21.17 0.83
N PRO A 209 -2.38 -20.91 1.08
CA PRO A 209 -3.23 -21.82 1.85
C PRO A 209 -3.43 -23.18 1.18
#